data_AF-A0A842QLB7-F1
#
_entry.id   AF-A0A842QLB7-F1
#
_cell.length_a   1.000
_cell.length_b   1.000
_cell.length_c   1.000
_cell.angle_alpha   90.00
_cell.angle_beta   90.00
_cell.angle_gamma   90.00
#
_symmetry.space_group_name_H-M   'P 1'
#
loop_
_entity.id
_entity.type
_entity.pdbx_description
1 polymer ?
#
loop_
_entity_poly.entity_id
_entity_poly.type
_entity_poly.pdbx_seq_one_letter_code
_entity_poly.pdbx_strand_id
1 'polypeptide(L)'
;MVRINKDISINLNKLLNFVFPQKEKYVNEKIMFYLRLYTDLIKAEEKLSIDGFKKMLNLLKVIRNMSKEAGFKEEEAYIRRINQIANSLIKNANEIRKAIRKDPTSDAYHAKTKLQLAQNICILRILKRDVK
;
A
#
# COMPACT_ATOMS: atom_id res chain seq x y z
N MET A 1 4.74 32.31 33.30
CA MET A 1 5.35 31.04 32.83
C MET A 1 4.45 29.89 33.25
N VAL A 2 3.58 29.42 32.35
CA VAL A 2 2.66 28.31 32.66
C VAL A 2 3.43 27.00 32.57
N ARG A 3 3.70 26.36 33.72
CA ARG A 3 4.19 24.99 33.79
C ARG A 3 3.05 24.07 33.39
N ILE A 4 3.03 23.63 32.14
CA ILE A 4 2.14 22.55 31.70
C ILE A 4 2.61 21.27 32.40
N ASN A 5 1.78 20.80 33.33
CA ASN A 5 2.05 19.66 34.21
C ASN A 5 2.39 18.39 33.41
N LYS A 6 3.59 17.84 33.65
CA LYS A 6 4.03 16.51 33.20
C LYS A 6 3.08 15.39 33.64
N ASP A 7 2.28 15.60 34.68
CA ASP A 7 1.34 14.60 35.21
C ASP A 7 0.12 14.36 34.31
N ILE A 8 -0.29 15.35 33.52
CA ILE A 8 -1.45 15.21 32.62
C ILE A 8 -1.11 14.29 31.43
N SER A 9 0.13 14.35 30.92
CA SER A 9 0.56 13.53 29.78
C SER A 9 0.73 12.05 30.15
N ILE A 10 1.11 11.74 31.39
CA ILE A 10 1.21 10.37 31.91
C ILE A 10 -0.19 9.74 32.04
N ASN A 11 -1.17 10.54 32.47
CA ASN A 11 -2.54 10.09 32.66
C ASN A 11 -3.26 9.86 31.31
N LEU A 12 -3.04 10.75 30.34
CA LEU A 12 -3.61 10.61 28.99
C LEU A 12 -3.09 9.36 28.26
N ASN A 13 -1.79 9.04 28.39
CA ASN A 13 -1.20 7.84 27.80
C ASN A 13 -1.74 6.56 28.44
N LYS A 14 -1.95 6.54 29.75
CA LYS A 14 -2.62 5.41 30.43
C LYS A 14 -4.07 5.26 29.97
N LEU A 15 -4.81 6.37 29.86
CA LEU A 15 -6.20 6.36 29.39
C LEU A 15 -6.30 5.89 27.93
N LEU A 16 -5.41 6.36 27.06
CA LEU A 16 -5.34 5.96 25.65
C LEU A 16 -4.97 4.47 25.51
N ASN A 17 -4.04 3.96 26.31
CA ASN A 17 -3.70 2.53 26.34
C ASN A 17 -4.84 1.66 26.90
N PHE A 18 -5.71 2.23 27.74
CA PHE A 18 -6.88 1.55 28.29
C PHE A 18 -8.06 1.56 27.30
N VAL A 19 -8.29 2.67 26.61
CA VAL A 19 -9.37 2.85 25.62
C VAL A 19 -9.04 2.17 24.28
N PHE A 20 -7.75 2.14 23.91
CA PHE A 20 -7.25 1.40 22.75
C PHE A 20 -6.01 0.60 23.17
N PRO A 21 -6.15 -0.71 23.44
CA PRO A 21 -5.02 -1.58 23.68
C PRO A 21 -3.99 -1.39 22.57
N GLN A 22 -2.70 -1.27 22.90
CA GLN A 22 -1.63 -1.06 21.89
C GLN A 22 -1.68 -2.07 20.74
N LYS A 23 -2.14 -3.30 21.05
CA LYS A 23 -2.42 -4.34 20.07
C LYS A 23 -3.45 -3.89 19.02
N GLU A 24 -4.59 -3.35 19.43
CA GLU A 24 -5.63 -2.87 18.52
C GLU A 24 -5.16 -1.71 17.66
N LYS A 25 -4.40 -0.77 18.24
CA LYS A 25 -3.79 0.32 17.48
C LYS A 25 -2.86 -0.19 16.38
N TYR A 26 -1.97 -1.14 16.71
CA TYR A 26 -1.07 -1.77 15.74
C TYR A 26 -1.83 -2.54 14.64
N VAL A 27 -2.91 -3.24 15.02
CA VAL A 27 -3.80 -3.90 14.07
C VAL A 27 -4.42 -2.90 13.09
N ASN A 28 -4.97 -1.80 13.61
CA ASN A 28 -5.62 -0.76 12.83
C ASN A 28 -4.63 -0.05 11.89
N GLU A 29 -3.43 0.27 12.36
CA GLU A 29 -2.37 0.86 11.54
C GLU A 29 -2.01 -0.04 10.35
N LYS A 30 -1.93 -1.35 10.57
CA LYS A 30 -1.69 -2.30 9.48
C LYS A 30 -2.85 -2.37 8.49
N ILE A 31 -4.11 -2.39 8.96
CA ILE A 31 -5.28 -2.38 8.07
C ILE A 31 -5.28 -1.11 7.22
N MET A 32 -5.07 0.05 7.85
CA MET A 32 -4.99 1.34 7.15
C MET A 32 -3.85 1.36 6.13
N PHE A 33 -2.71 0.76 6.44
CA PHE A 33 -1.60 0.61 5.50
C PHE A 33 -2.01 -0.18 4.24
N TYR A 34 -2.62 -1.36 4.41
CA TYR A 34 -3.07 -2.16 3.27
C TYR A 34 -4.21 -1.51 2.49
N LEU A 35 -5.13 -0.80 3.15
CA LEU A 35 -6.18 -0.03 2.47
C LEU A 35 -5.62 1.07 1.58
N ARG A 36 -4.57 1.78 2.05
CA ARG A 36 -3.89 2.80 1.24
C ARG A 36 -3.19 2.17 0.05
N LEU A 37 -2.42 1.09 0.25
CA LEU A 37 -1.80 0.36 -0.85
C LEU A 37 -2.83 -0.11 -1.88
N TYR A 38 -3.92 -0.72 -1.44
CA TYR A 38 -5.00 -1.19 -2.30
C TYR A 38 -5.60 -0.06 -3.14
N THR A 39 -5.88 1.07 -2.50
CA THR A 39 -6.44 2.26 -3.17
C THR A 39 -5.49 2.79 -4.25
N ASP A 40 -4.20 2.88 -3.95
CA ASP A 40 -3.20 3.35 -4.92
C ASP A 40 -2.98 2.35 -6.06
N LEU A 41 -3.12 1.04 -5.79
CA LEU A 41 -3.04 0.00 -6.81
C LEU A 41 -4.23 0.04 -7.77
N ILE A 42 -5.45 0.25 -7.27
CA ILE A 42 -6.64 0.47 -8.13
C ILE A 42 -6.42 1.69 -9.01
N LYS A 43 -6.04 2.82 -8.40
CA LYS A 43 -5.79 4.05 -9.16
C LYS A 43 -4.69 3.85 -10.19
N ALA A 44 -3.66 3.05 -9.91
CA ALA A 44 -2.62 2.75 -10.87
C ALA A 44 -3.18 1.95 -12.06
N GLU A 45 -4.01 0.95 -11.80
CA GLU A 45 -4.69 0.16 -12.84
C GLU A 45 -5.61 1.01 -13.71
N GLU A 46 -6.43 1.88 -13.11
CA GLU A 46 -7.30 2.83 -13.83
C GLU A 46 -6.52 3.82 -14.72
N LYS A 47 -5.24 4.06 -14.39
CA LYS A 47 -4.34 4.93 -15.16
C LYS A 47 -3.40 4.15 -16.08
N LEU A 48 -3.61 2.84 -16.25
CA LEU A 48 -2.90 2.00 -17.22
C LEU A 48 -3.40 2.28 -18.64
N SER A 49 -3.13 3.48 -19.13
CA SER A 49 -3.46 3.95 -20.47
C SER A 49 -2.37 4.89 -20.98
N ILE A 50 -2.39 5.24 -22.26
CA ILE A 50 -1.39 6.14 -22.87
C ILE A 50 -1.38 7.49 -22.13
N ASP A 51 -2.55 8.06 -21.89
CA ASP A 51 -2.71 9.37 -21.24
C ASP A 51 -2.50 9.30 -19.73
N GLY A 52 -2.88 8.17 -19.12
CA GLY A 52 -2.73 7.91 -17.69
C GLY A 52 -1.31 7.53 -17.27
N PHE A 53 -0.44 7.18 -18.21
CA PHE A 53 0.80 6.46 -17.92
C PHE A 53 1.72 7.16 -16.91
N LYS A 54 1.86 8.49 -17.03
CA LYS A 54 2.67 9.28 -16.07
C LYS A 54 2.11 9.20 -14.65
N LYS A 55 0.78 9.25 -14.50
CA LYS A 55 0.10 9.15 -13.20
C LYS A 55 0.24 7.74 -12.62
N MET A 56 0.08 6.71 -13.45
CA MET A 56 0.34 5.31 -13.07
C MET A 56 1.76 5.15 -12.49
N LEU A 57 2.79 5.65 -13.18
CA LEU A 57 4.17 5.55 -12.70
C LEU A 57 4.40 6.27 -11.38
N ASN A 58 3.76 7.42 -11.16
CA ASN A 58 3.86 8.13 -9.89
C ASN A 58 3.23 7.31 -8.75
N LEU A 59 2.05 6.72 -8.97
CA LEU A 59 1.39 5.85 -7.99
C LEU A 59 2.25 4.63 -7.66
N LEU A 60 2.86 3.99 -8.66
CA LEU A 60 3.78 2.87 -8.44
C LEU A 60 5.00 3.27 -7.60
N LYS A 61 5.53 4.49 -7.77
CA LYS A 61 6.62 5.00 -6.93
C LYS A 61 6.18 5.22 -5.48
N VAL A 62 4.96 5.73 -5.27
CA VAL A 62 4.36 5.88 -3.94
C VAL A 62 4.21 4.51 -3.27
N ILE A 63 3.59 3.54 -3.94
CA ILE A 63 3.43 2.16 -3.48
C ILE A 63 4.79 1.56 -3.08
N ARG A 64 5.80 1.72 -3.94
CA ARG A 64 7.16 1.23 -3.69
C ARG A 64 7.75 1.85 -2.43
N ASN A 65 7.67 3.17 -2.26
CA ASN A 65 8.23 3.87 -1.12
C ASN A 65 7.52 3.47 0.18
N MET A 66 6.18 3.47 0.18
CA MET A 66 5.37 3.00 1.31
C MET A 66 5.73 1.56 1.71
N SER A 67 5.93 0.67 0.73
CA SER A 67 6.29 -0.71 1.00
C SER A 67 7.71 -0.87 1.56
N LYS A 68 8.64 0.05 1.24
CA LYS A 68 10.00 0.04 1.81
C LYS A 68 10.04 0.54 3.26
N GLU A 69 9.19 1.50 3.58
CA GLU A 69 9.13 2.16 4.88
C GLU A 69 8.24 1.41 5.89
N ALA A 70 7.59 0.33 5.46
CA ALA A 70 6.69 -0.44 6.31
C ALA A 70 7.43 -1.20 7.42
N GLY A 71 7.04 -0.96 8.68
CA GLY A 71 7.64 -1.58 9.87
C GLY A 71 6.97 -2.86 10.38
N PHE A 72 6.17 -3.54 9.55
CA PHE A 72 5.38 -4.71 9.97
C PHE A 72 6.13 -6.03 9.72
N LYS A 73 6.85 -6.55 10.72
CA LYS A 73 7.73 -7.73 10.59
C LYS A 73 6.96 -8.98 10.15
N GLU A 74 5.77 -9.23 10.69
CA GLU A 74 4.96 -10.41 10.35
C GLU A 74 4.35 -10.35 8.94
N GLU A 75 4.41 -9.18 8.30
CA GLU A 75 3.87 -8.93 6.97
C GLU A 75 4.96 -8.83 5.89
N GLU A 76 6.23 -8.95 6.29
CA GLU A 76 7.37 -8.58 5.46
C GLU A 76 7.36 -9.29 4.10
N ALA A 77 7.03 -10.59 4.08
CA ALA A 77 6.96 -11.36 2.84
C ALA A 77 5.94 -10.80 1.84
N TYR A 78 4.75 -10.39 2.32
CA TYR A 78 3.68 -9.84 1.49
C TYR A 78 4.03 -8.44 0.99
N ILE A 79 4.54 -7.60 1.88
CA ILE A 79 4.96 -6.22 1.55
C ILE A 79 6.12 -6.24 0.55
N ARG A 80 7.10 -7.14 0.76
CA ARG A 80 8.21 -7.36 -0.18
C ARG A 80 7.69 -7.79 -1.55
N ARG A 81 6.67 -8.65 -1.61
CA ARG A 81 6.05 -9.07 -2.87
C ARG A 81 5.38 -7.91 -3.60
N ILE A 82 4.62 -7.06 -2.89
CA ILE A 82 4.02 -5.84 -3.46
C ILE A 82 5.11 -4.90 -3.99
N ASN A 83 6.19 -4.71 -3.23
CA ASN A 83 7.33 -3.90 -3.64
C ASN A 83 8.01 -4.43 -4.92
N GLN A 84 8.21 -5.75 -5.02
CA GLN A 84 8.76 -6.40 -6.21
C GLN A 84 7.87 -6.19 -7.44
N ILE A 85 6.55 -6.29 -7.28
CA ILE A 85 5.58 -6.01 -8.34
C ILE A 85 5.72 -4.56 -8.81
N ALA A 86 5.68 -3.59 -7.89
CA ALA A 86 5.82 -2.18 -8.24
C ALA A 86 7.13 -1.89 -8.97
N ASN A 87 8.25 -2.45 -8.49
CA ASN A 87 9.56 -2.31 -9.15
C ASN A 87 9.58 -2.94 -10.55
N SER A 88 8.98 -4.12 -10.74
CA SER A 88 8.90 -4.76 -12.05
C SER A 88 8.16 -3.88 -13.06
N LEU A 89 7.04 -3.29 -12.66
CA LEU A 89 6.24 -2.41 -13.52
C LEU A 89 6.97 -1.09 -13.83
N ILE A 90 7.64 -0.49 -12.84
CA ILE A 90 8.46 0.71 -13.04
C ILE A 90 9.62 0.43 -14.00
N LYS A 91 10.32 -0.70 -13.82
CA LYS A 91 11.46 -1.09 -14.66
C LYS A 91 11.05 -1.28 -16.12
N ASN A 92 9.89 -1.88 -16.36
CA ASN A 92 9.38 -2.19 -17.70
C ASN A 92 8.49 -1.08 -18.28
N ALA A 93 8.42 0.09 -17.63
CA ALA A 93 7.49 1.16 -17.96
C ALA A 93 7.49 1.57 -19.44
N ASN A 94 8.67 1.78 -20.03
CA ASN A 94 8.77 2.21 -21.42
C ASN A 94 8.20 1.16 -22.39
N GLU A 95 8.46 -0.12 -22.13
CA GLU A 95 7.99 -1.21 -22.98
C GLU A 95 6.49 -1.44 -22.83
N ILE A 96 5.96 -1.33 -21.60
CA ILE A 96 4.52 -1.34 -21.35
C ILE A 96 3.85 -0.19 -22.11
N ARG A 97 4.40 1.03 -22.05
CA ARG A 97 3.83 2.19 -22.76
C ARG A 97 3.81 2.00 -24.27
N LYS A 98 4.90 1.47 -24.85
CA LYS A 98 4.97 1.17 -26.29
C LYS A 98 3.92 0.14 -26.69
N ALA A 99 3.75 -0.91 -25.90
CA ALA A 99 2.77 -1.96 -26.16
C ALA A 99 1.34 -1.44 -26.08
N ILE A 100 0.98 -0.68 -25.03
CA ILE A 100 -0.35 -0.05 -24.90
C ILE A 100 -0.63 0.90 -26.08
N ARG A 101 0.40 1.61 -26.58
CA ARG A 101 0.25 2.48 -27.76
C ARG A 101 -0.05 1.69 -29.04
N LYS A 102 0.49 0.47 -29.17
CA LYS A 102 0.28 -0.39 -30.33
C LYS A 102 -1.06 -1.12 -30.25
N ASP A 103 -1.39 -1.65 -29.08
CA ASP A 103 -2.63 -2.35 -28.78
C ASP A 103 -3.09 -2.00 -27.35
N PRO A 104 -4.09 -1.12 -27.20
CA PRO A 104 -4.62 -0.70 -25.91
C PRO A 104 -5.27 -1.83 -25.09
N THR A 105 -5.62 -2.95 -25.72
CA THR A 105 -6.28 -4.09 -25.05
C THR A 105 -5.28 -5.11 -24.51
N SER A 106 -4.01 -5.02 -24.92
CA SER A 106 -2.95 -5.94 -24.52
C SER A 106 -2.57 -5.78 -23.04
N ASP A 107 -2.55 -6.88 -22.28
CA ASP A 107 -1.93 -6.91 -20.95
C ASP A 107 -0.40 -7.03 -21.05
N ALA A 108 0.22 -5.98 -21.59
CA ALA A 108 1.66 -5.93 -21.84
C ALA A 108 2.46 -6.20 -20.55
N TYR A 109 3.39 -7.15 -20.62
CA TYR A 109 4.20 -7.58 -19.46
C TYR A 109 3.39 -8.01 -18.23
N HIS A 110 2.14 -8.40 -18.45
CA HIS A 110 1.16 -8.75 -17.42
C HIS A 110 0.96 -7.61 -16.40
N ALA A 111 0.98 -6.36 -16.87
CA ALA A 111 0.90 -5.18 -16.02
C ALA A 111 -0.38 -5.14 -15.19
N LYS A 112 -1.54 -5.34 -15.84
CA LYS A 112 -2.85 -5.39 -15.21
C LYS A 112 -2.92 -6.58 -14.25
N THR A 113 -2.55 -7.77 -14.71
CA THR A 113 -2.53 -8.98 -13.87
C THR A 113 -1.67 -8.81 -12.61
N LYS A 114 -0.51 -8.17 -12.72
CA LYS A 114 0.38 -7.91 -11.58
C LYS A 114 -0.21 -6.92 -10.58
N LEU A 115 -0.87 -5.86 -11.06
CA LEU A 115 -1.58 -4.92 -10.20
C LEU A 115 -2.69 -5.62 -9.43
N GLN A 116 -3.51 -6.44 -10.11
CA GLN A 116 -4.57 -7.22 -9.50
C GLN A 116 -4.04 -8.25 -8.48
N LEU A 117 -2.90 -8.88 -8.76
CA LEU A 117 -2.25 -9.76 -7.78
C LEU A 117 -1.87 -9.00 -6.51
N ALA A 118 -1.30 -7.79 -6.63
CA ALA A 118 -0.96 -6.96 -5.48
C ALA A 118 -2.21 -6.48 -4.72
N GLN A 119 -3.29 -6.16 -5.43
CA GLN A 119 -4.60 -5.84 -4.84
C GLN A 119 -5.14 -7.01 -4.02
N ASN A 120 -5.11 -8.23 -4.57
CA ASN A 120 -5.54 -9.46 -3.90
C ASN A 120 -4.73 -9.73 -2.63
N ILE A 121 -3.42 -9.49 -2.66
CA ILE A 121 -2.60 -9.56 -1.44
C ILE A 121 -3.16 -8.60 -0.39
N CYS A 122 -3.40 -7.33 -0.75
CA CYS A 122 -3.94 -6.35 0.20
C CYS A 122 -5.29 -6.79 0.79
N ILE A 123 -6.24 -7.21 -0.06
CA ILE A 123 -7.57 -7.68 0.37
C ILE A 123 -7.43 -8.86 1.35
N LEU A 124 -6.62 -9.87 1.01
CA LEU A 124 -6.44 -11.04 1.87
C LEU A 124 -5.84 -10.65 3.23
N ARG A 125 -4.94 -9.65 3.27
CA ARG A 125 -4.35 -9.18 4.53
C ARG A 125 -5.33 -8.35 5.37
N ILE A 126 -6.28 -7.68 4.74
CA ILE A 126 -7.40 -7.01 5.41
C ILE A 126 -8.36 -8.05 6.00
N LEU A 127 -8.83 -9.00 5.17
CA LEU A 127 -9.86 -10.00 5.53
C LEU A 127 -9.38 -11.10 6.49
N LYS A 128 -8.10 -11.50 6.45
CA LYS A 128 -7.57 -12.58 7.33
C LYS A 128 -7.74 -12.26 8.83
N ARG A 129 -8.10 -11.02 9.19
CA ARG A 129 -8.38 -10.63 10.58
C ARG A 129 -9.85 -10.82 11.01
N ASP A 130 -10.76 -11.12 10.08
CA ASP A 130 -12.18 -11.36 10.37
C ASP A 130 -12.51 -12.84 10.67
N VAL A 131 -11.57 -13.75 10.42
CA VAL A 131 -11.72 -15.18 10.74
C VAL A 131 -11.04 -15.45 12.09
N LYS A 132 -11.83 -15.36 13.16
CA LYS A 132 -11.48 -15.89 14.50
C LYS A 132 -11.89 -17.35 14.60
#